data_AF-A0A4S8KSZ0-F1
#
_entry.id   AF-A0A4S8KSZ0-F1
#
_cell.length_a   1.000
_cell.length_b   1.000
_cell.length_c   1.000
_cell.angle_alpha   90.00
_cell.angle_beta   90.00
_cell.angle_gamma   90.00
#
_symmetry.space_group_name_H-M   'P 1'
#
loop_
_entity.id
_entity.type
_entity.pdbx_description
1 polymer ?
#
loop_
_entity_poly.entity_id
_entity_poly.type
_entity_poly.pdbx_seq_one_letter_code
_entity_poly.pdbx_strand_id
1 'polypeptide(L)'
;MPFPNLSTIKRYSSLREPDFPADKRKTHSNPQACEAMKALPVERRLAVNKRIDDRNLENRERRYLVASGALTLDEDEVISDTASHWTIEDQEYETIKNNPEIFERVKDLLPNRWFRCIVETRAKEKIEKENNKGRDLMLARDMNEVPRDLSTFLDLKFPPELFIAANFAYIPLGLFKSKHVRVLQTTAAGTTPKTVYEEGKKTKIWDIAAISKNLDIKSDDFEGCPTFVEFLEAMENYIRFVVDWDRDKEEGKYAQFIYSHGLFFKNPENADLYPYWKGTEKELREDRRTQGFKFDLPTYRDKMQTCRSERSRQINGHLQ
;
A
#
# COMPACT_ATOMS: atom_id res chain seq x y z
N MET A 1 18.40 27.71 46.49
CA MET A 1 17.93 28.75 45.56
C MET A 1 16.95 28.09 44.58
N PRO A 2 15.73 28.62 44.38
CA PRO A 2 14.72 28.00 43.54
C PRO A 2 14.88 28.40 42.07
N PHE A 3 14.59 27.46 41.17
CA PHE A 3 14.57 27.66 39.72
C PHE A 3 13.39 28.56 39.29
N PRO A 4 13.57 29.43 38.29
CA PRO A 4 12.49 30.29 37.80
C PRO A 4 11.42 29.50 37.02
N ASN A 5 10.21 30.03 37.11
CA ASN A 5 8.92 29.49 36.70
C ASN A 5 8.78 29.43 35.15
N LEU A 6 8.36 28.29 34.59
CA LEU A 6 8.19 28.07 33.14
C LEU A 6 6.92 28.71 32.53
N SER A 7 6.34 29.73 33.17
CA SER A 7 5.08 30.34 32.74
C SER A 7 5.21 31.52 31.77
N THR A 8 6.38 31.75 31.15
CA THR A 8 6.53 32.86 30.18
C THR A 8 7.29 32.47 28.92
N ILE A 9 6.84 31.43 28.23
CA ILE A 9 7.15 31.27 26.80
C ILE A 9 5.89 31.67 26.04
N LYS A 10 5.87 32.92 25.56
CA LYS A 10 4.95 33.37 24.52
C LYS A 10 5.10 32.40 23.35
N ARG A 11 4.05 31.64 23.04
CA ARG A 11 3.95 30.88 21.79
C ARG A 11 4.04 31.90 20.65
N TYR A 12 5.21 32.01 20.03
CA TYR A 12 5.30 32.54 18.68
C TYR A 12 4.70 31.49 17.74
N SER A 13 3.37 31.51 17.62
CA SER A 13 2.65 30.91 16.51
C SER A 13 2.87 31.78 15.27
N SER A 14 4.01 31.58 14.61
CA SER A 14 4.20 31.98 13.22
C SER A 14 5.34 31.16 12.62
N LEU A 15 5.11 29.87 12.43
CA LEU A 15 5.68 29.27 11.23
C LEU A 15 4.98 29.99 10.08
N ARG A 16 5.65 31.01 9.51
CA ARG A 16 5.33 31.42 8.15
C ARG A 16 5.43 30.13 7.34
N GLU A 17 4.31 29.69 6.78
CA GLU A 17 4.35 28.88 5.58
C GLU A 17 5.34 29.57 4.64
N PRO A 18 6.28 28.86 4.00
CA PRO A 18 7.04 29.49 2.95
C PRO A 18 6.01 29.95 1.91
N ASP A 19 5.83 31.28 1.81
CA ASP A 19 5.08 31.96 0.76
C ASP A 19 5.79 31.65 -0.56
N PHE A 20 5.63 30.43 -1.06
CA PHE A 20 5.86 30.16 -2.45
C PHE A 20 4.69 30.80 -3.18
N PRO A 21 4.91 31.82 -4.03
CA PRO A 21 3.86 32.22 -4.96
C PRO A 21 3.42 30.94 -5.68
N ALA A 22 2.13 30.63 -5.65
CA ALA A 22 1.60 29.56 -6.46
C ALA A 22 1.96 29.89 -7.92
N ASP A 23 2.97 29.19 -8.46
CA ASP A 23 3.45 29.46 -9.80
C ASP A 23 2.27 29.37 -10.76
N LYS A 24 1.99 30.50 -11.41
CA LYS A 24 0.97 30.56 -12.46
C LYS A 24 1.41 29.56 -13.53
N ARG A 25 0.68 28.44 -13.62
CA ARG A 25 0.81 27.48 -14.73
C ARG A 25 0.80 28.25 -16.05
N LYS A 26 1.93 28.30 -16.74
CA LYS A 26 1.99 28.70 -18.15
C LYS A 26 1.49 27.52 -18.98
N THR A 27 0.18 27.27 -18.94
CA THR A 27 -0.45 26.32 -19.85
C THR A 27 -0.30 26.88 -21.27
N HIS A 28 0.23 26.07 -22.18
CA HIS A 28 0.50 26.42 -23.57
C HIS A 28 -0.72 27.11 -24.23
N SER A 29 -0.63 28.43 -24.42
CA SER A 29 -1.76 29.26 -24.89
C SER A 29 -1.92 29.25 -26.42
N ASN A 30 -1.23 28.36 -27.14
CA ASN A 30 -1.28 28.26 -28.59
C ASN A 30 -1.92 26.92 -29.04
N PRO A 31 -3.20 26.93 -29.45
CA PRO A 31 -3.91 25.75 -29.94
C PRO A 31 -3.24 25.04 -31.11
N GLN A 32 -2.62 25.79 -32.04
CA GLN A 32 -1.94 25.20 -33.21
C GLN A 32 -0.69 24.40 -32.79
N ALA A 33 0.03 24.85 -31.77
CA ALA A 33 1.15 24.11 -31.22
C ALA A 33 0.67 22.81 -30.54
N CYS A 34 -0.46 22.86 -29.83
CA CYS A 34 -1.06 21.68 -29.21
C CYS A 34 -1.51 20.64 -30.24
N GLU A 35 -2.12 21.06 -31.34
CA GLU A 35 -2.48 20.17 -32.45
C GLU A 35 -1.26 19.55 -33.13
N ALA A 36 -0.23 20.36 -33.42
CA ALA A 36 1.02 19.87 -33.99
C ALA A 36 1.73 18.87 -33.06
N MET A 37 1.70 19.09 -31.74
CA MET A 37 2.24 18.15 -30.75
C MET A 37 1.46 16.83 -30.73
N LYS A 38 0.13 16.86 -30.81
CA LYS A 38 -0.72 15.65 -30.89
C LYS A 38 -0.50 14.85 -32.17
N ALA A 39 -0.24 15.52 -33.29
CA ALA A 39 0.03 14.87 -34.58
C ALA A 39 1.34 14.08 -34.62
N LEU A 40 2.23 14.25 -33.62
CA LEU A 40 3.47 13.49 -33.54
C LEU A 40 3.23 12.03 -33.14
N PRO A 41 4.04 11.09 -33.68
CA PRO A 41 4.03 9.70 -33.24
C PRO A 41 4.22 9.59 -31.72
N VAL A 42 3.56 8.61 -31.12
CA VAL A 42 3.56 8.37 -29.67
C VAL A 42 4.98 8.20 -29.14
N GLU A 43 5.85 7.53 -29.90
CA GLU A 43 7.26 7.33 -29.55
C GLU A 43 8.01 8.66 -29.39
N ARG A 44 7.73 9.62 -30.27
CA ARG A 44 8.36 10.96 -30.21
C ARG A 44 7.84 11.74 -29.02
N ARG A 45 6.55 11.64 -28.69
CA ARG A 45 5.98 12.30 -27.51
C ARG A 45 6.50 11.70 -26.21
N LEU A 46 6.63 10.37 -26.12
CA LEU A 46 7.24 9.69 -24.97
C LEU A 46 8.72 10.07 -24.80
N ALA A 47 9.47 10.18 -25.89
CA ALA A 47 10.86 10.65 -25.83
C ALA A 47 10.98 12.09 -25.31
N VAL A 48 10.04 12.97 -25.68
CA VAL A 48 9.98 14.34 -25.15
C VAL A 48 9.62 14.33 -23.66
N ASN A 49 8.65 13.51 -23.25
CA ASN A 49 8.28 13.35 -21.84
C ASN A 49 9.45 12.87 -20.98
N LYS A 50 10.23 11.91 -21.47
CA LYS A 50 11.44 11.44 -20.77
C LYS A 50 12.46 12.56 -20.59
N ARG A 51 12.71 13.37 -21.63
CA ARG A 51 13.62 14.54 -21.51
C ARG A 51 13.11 15.57 -20.51
N ILE A 52 11.79 15.73 -20.41
CA ILE A 52 11.15 16.60 -19.42
C ILE A 52 11.36 16.03 -18.01
N ASP A 53 11.18 14.73 -17.81
CA ASP A 53 11.45 14.07 -16.53
C ASP A 53 12.91 14.21 -16.09
N ASP A 54 13.86 13.93 -16.99
CA ASP A 54 15.30 14.04 -16.71
C ASP A 54 15.66 15.47 -16.29
N ARG A 55 15.16 16.48 -17.03
CA ARG A 55 15.40 17.89 -16.71
C ARG A 55 14.72 18.33 -15.40
N ASN A 56 13.50 17.84 -15.15
CA ASN A 56 12.78 18.15 -13.92
C ASN A 56 13.47 17.53 -12.69
N LEU A 57 14.04 16.33 -12.84
CA LEU A 57 14.82 15.67 -11.80
C LEU A 57 16.10 16.47 -11.51
N GLU A 58 16.84 16.86 -12.54
CA GLU A 58 18.04 17.69 -12.40
C GLU A 58 17.72 19.04 -11.73
N ASN A 59 16.66 19.73 -12.17
CA ASN A 59 16.22 20.98 -11.55
C ASN A 59 15.84 20.78 -10.08
N ARG A 60 15.21 19.66 -9.74
CA ARG A 60 14.85 19.32 -8.36
C ARG A 60 16.08 19.09 -7.49
N GLU A 61 17.05 18.34 -7.99
CA GLU A 61 18.33 18.12 -7.30
C GLU A 61 19.08 19.42 -7.08
N ARG A 62 19.16 20.28 -8.11
CA ARG A 62 19.77 21.61 -7.99
C ARG A 62 19.10 22.48 -6.94
N ARG A 63 17.76 22.48 -6.87
CA ARG A 63 17.02 23.21 -5.82
C ARG A 63 17.37 22.70 -4.41
N TYR A 64 17.54 21.39 -4.23
CA TYR A 64 17.97 20.84 -2.94
C TYR A 64 19.40 21.27 -2.58
N LEU A 65 20.33 21.28 -3.54
CA LEU A 65 21.70 21.71 -3.31
C LEU A 65 21.80 23.19 -2.96
N VAL A 66 20.97 24.04 -3.56
CA VAL A 66 20.87 25.47 -3.19
C VAL A 66 20.29 25.62 -1.80
N ALA A 67 19.20 24.92 -1.49
CA ALA A 67 18.57 24.98 -0.17
C ALA A 67 19.46 24.46 0.96
N SER A 68 20.35 23.50 0.68
CA SER A 68 21.33 22.99 1.64
C SER A 68 22.60 23.84 1.74
N GLY A 69 22.75 24.88 0.89
CA GLY A 69 23.94 25.72 0.81
C GLY A 69 25.14 25.04 0.13
N ALA A 70 24.96 23.87 -0.46
CA ALA A 70 26.00 23.14 -1.19
C ALA A 70 26.23 23.67 -2.61
N LEU A 71 25.28 24.46 -3.15
CA LEU A 71 25.37 25.13 -4.44
C LEU A 71 24.98 26.60 -4.28
N THR A 72 25.82 27.50 -4.76
CA THR A 72 25.50 28.93 -4.91
C THR A 72 25.21 29.20 -6.38
N LEU A 73 24.11 29.91 -6.64
CA LEU A 73 23.73 30.35 -7.98
C LEU A 73 24.28 31.76 -8.21
N ASP A 74 24.64 32.07 -9.45
CA ASP A 74 24.95 33.43 -9.87
C ASP A 74 23.69 34.32 -9.82
N GLU A 75 23.86 35.65 -9.73
CA GLU A 75 22.75 36.60 -9.53
C GLU A 75 21.65 36.51 -10.62
N ASP A 76 22.01 36.09 -11.83
CA ASP A 76 21.10 35.95 -12.97
C ASP A 76 20.59 34.51 -13.21
N GLU A 77 21.08 33.52 -12.45
CA GLU A 77 20.75 32.12 -12.67
C GLU A 77 19.48 31.71 -11.91
N VAL A 78 18.38 31.55 -12.64
CA VAL A 78 17.10 31.05 -12.09
C VAL A 78 16.92 29.58 -12.46
N ILE A 79 16.69 28.72 -11.45
CA ILE A 79 16.32 27.32 -11.71
C ILE A 79 14.91 27.28 -12.30
N SER A 80 14.83 26.94 -13.60
CA SER A 80 13.59 26.84 -14.36
C SER A 80 12.49 26.03 -13.66
N ASP A 81 11.24 26.42 -13.89
CA ASP A 81 10.03 25.72 -13.43
C ASP A 81 9.97 24.28 -13.92
N THR A 82 9.18 23.46 -13.20
CA THR A 82 8.90 22.08 -13.58
C THR A 82 8.09 22.08 -14.89
N ALA A 83 8.68 21.54 -15.95
CA ALA A 83 8.00 21.41 -17.24
C ALA A 83 6.92 20.31 -17.17
N SER A 84 5.79 20.55 -17.84
CA SER A 84 4.67 19.59 -17.91
C SER A 84 4.84 18.60 -19.04
N HIS A 85 4.42 17.36 -18.84
CA HIS A 85 4.40 16.33 -19.87
C HIS A 85 3.40 16.65 -20.99
N TRP A 86 3.71 16.16 -22.18
CA TRP A 86 2.77 16.05 -23.27
C TRP A 86 1.80 14.91 -23.03
N THR A 87 0.53 15.15 -23.36
CA THR A 87 -0.54 14.17 -23.19
C THR A 87 -0.34 12.97 -24.12
N ILE A 88 -0.43 11.78 -23.53
CA ILE A 88 -0.60 10.51 -24.24
C ILE A 88 -2.03 10.06 -23.99
N GLU A 89 -2.76 9.69 -25.04
CA GLU A 89 -4.17 9.32 -24.95
C GLU A 89 -4.34 7.88 -24.44
N ASP A 90 -5.48 7.60 -23.80
CA ASP A 90 -5.76 6.28 -23.22
C ASP A 90 -5.73 5.16 -24.26
N GLN A 91 -6.17 5.45 -25.50
CA GLN A 91 -6.12 4.50 -26.61
C GLN A 91 -4.68 4.16 -27.02
N GLU A 92 -3.77 5.13 -26.93
CA GLU A 92 -2.34 4.96 -27.24
C GLU A 92 -1.66 4.12 -26.16
N TYR A 93 -2.03 4.36 -24.91
CA TYR A 93 -1.61 3.53 -23.78
C TYR A 93 -2.05 2.07 -23.95
N GLU A 94 -3.33 1.83 -24.25
CA GLU A 94 -3.84 0.47 -24.48
C GLU A 94 -3.17 -0.20 -25.69
N THR A 95 -2.84 0.56 -26.73
CA THR A 95 -2.09 0.05 -27.89
C THR A 95 -0.67 -0.41 -27.48
N ILE A 96 0.04 0.38 -26.68
CA ILE A 96 1.38 0.00 -26.17
C ILE A 96 1.28 -1.23 -25.24
N LYS A 97 0.29 -1.25 -24.36
CA LYS A 97 0.07 -2.34 -23.39
C LYS A 97 -0.19 -3.67 -24.10
N ASN A 98 -1.08 -3.67 -25.09
CA ASN A 98 -1.56 -4.88 -25.74
C ASN A 98 -0.67 -5.37 -26.89
N ASN A 99 0.24 -4.52 -27.42
CA ASN A 99 1.15 -4.90 -28.50
C ASN A 99 2.61 -5.09 -27.99
N PRO A 100 3.15 -6.32 -27.98
CA PRO A 100 4.52 -6.60 -27.53
C PRO A 100 5.60 -5.88 -28.34
N GLU A 101 5.45 -5.79 -29.66
CA GLU A 101 6.44 -5.16 -30.54
C GLU A 101 6.52 -3.66 -30.29
N ILE A 102 5.38 -2.99 -30.13
CA ILE A 102 5.32 -1.56 -29.81
C ILE A 102 5.93 -1.31 -28.43
N PHE A 103 5.56 -2.12 -27.43
CA PHE A 103 6.12 -2.01 -26.09
C PHE A 103 7.64 -2.11 -26.09
N GLU A 104 8.21 -3.11 -26.77
CA GLU A 104 9.68 -3.28 -26.82
C GLU A 104 10.39 -2.07 -27.42
N ARG A 105 9.77 -1.38 -28.39
CA ARG A 105 10.34 -0.15 -28.98
C ARG A 105 10.29 1.06 -28.06
N VAL A 106 9.30 1.13 -27.16
CA VAL A 106 9.07 2.33 -26.31
C VAL A 106 9.37 2.12 -24.83
N LYS A 107 9.69 0.90 -24.39
CA LYS A 107 9.82 0.54 -22.98
C LYS A 107 10.76 1.45 -22.19
N ASP A 108 11.86 1.87 -22.80
CA ASP A 108 12.86 2.74 -22.17
C ASP A 108 12.42 4.21 -22.11
N LEU A 109 11.35 4.56 -22.82
CA LEU A 109 10.74 5.89 -22.86
C LEU A 109 9.49 5.99 -21.96
N LEU A 110 8.99 4.85 -21.46
CA LEU A 110 7.81 4.82 -20.62
C LEU A 110 8.12 5.35 -19.21
N PRO A 111 7.20 6.14 -18.62
CA PRO A 111 7.26 6.42 -17.20
C PRO A 111 7.30 5.12 -16.39
N ASN A 112 8.08 5.08 -15.32
CA ASN A 112 8.23 3.89 -14.46
C ASN A 112 6.89 3.27 -14.02
N ARG A 113 5.87 4.12 -13.77
CA ARG A 113 4.51 3.68 -13.42
C ARG A 113 3.88 2.84 -14.54
N TRP A 114 4.01 3.28 -15.79
CA TRP A 114 3.43 2.62 -16.96
C TRP A 114 4.19 1.34 -17.32
N PHE A 115 5.52 1.43 -17.32
CA PHE A 115 6.38 0.25 -17.52
C PHE A 115 6.02 -0.87 -16.53
N ARG A 116 5.94 -0.55 -15.24
CA ARG A 116 5.59 -1.53 -14.19
C ARG A 116 4.20 -2.13 -14.40
N CYS A 117 3.19 -1.31 -14.70
CA CYS A 117 1.82 -1.77 -14.92
C CYS A 117 1.72 -2.77 -16.09
N ILE A 118 2.40 -2.49 -17.21
CA ILE A 118 2.39 -3.35 -18.40
C ILE A 118 3.13 -4.67 -18.12
N VAL A 119 4.30 -4.61 -17.48
CA VAL A 119 5.08 -5.81 -17.13
C VAL A 119 4.30 -6.71 -16.16
N GLU A 120 3.70 -6.15 -15.12
CA GLU A 120 2.90 -6.90 -14.14
C GLU A 120 1.67 -7.54 -14.78
N THR A 121 0.99 -6.85 -15.69
CA THR A 121 -0.19 -7.37 -16.40
C THR A 121 0.21 -8.56 -17.28
N ARG A 122 1.29 -8.42 -18.06
CA ARG A 122 1.80 -9.51 -18.92
C ARG A 122 2.31 -10.71 -18.12
N ALA A 123 2.93 -10.49 -16.96
CA ALA A 123 3.35 -11.56 -16.07
C ALA A 123 2.16 -12.37 -15.55
N LYS A 124 1.06 -11.70 -15.15
CA LYS A 124 -0.18 -12.36 -14.73
C LYS A 124 -0.80 -13.18 -15.86
N GLU A 125 -0.91 -12.64 -17.06
CA GLU A 125 -1.44 -13.36 -18.23
C GLU A 125 -0.61 -14.60 -18.61
N LYS A 126 0.73 -14.52 -18.48
CA LYS A 126 1.61 -15.65 -18.75
C LYS A 126 1.42 -16.77 -17.72
N ILE A 127 1.31 -16.42 -16.44
CA ILE A 127 1.02 -17.37 -15.35
C ILE A 127 -0.35 -18.04 -15.55
N GLU A 128 -1.38 -17.28 -15.95
CA GLU A 128 -2.70 -17.84 -16.27
C GLU A 128 -2.67 -18.80 -17.47
N LYS A 129 -1.93 -18.46 -18.54
CA LYS A 129 -1.76 -19.33 -19.71
C LYS A 129 -0.97 -20.59 -19.39
N GLU A 130 0.06 -20.50 -18.54
CA GLU A 130 0.85 -21.65 -18.09
C GLU A 130 0.03 -22.57 -17.16
N ASN A 131 -0.79 -22.00 -16.28
CA ASN A 131 -1.73 -22.77 -15.44
C ASN A 131 -2.84 -23.46 -16.25
N ASN A 132 -3.23 -22.89 -17.41
CA ASN A 132 -4.22 -23.51 -18.29
C ASN A 132 -3.64 -24.60 -19.21
N LYS A 133 -2.36 -24.52 -19.59
CA LYS A 133 -1.71 -25.56 -20.41
C LYS A 133 -1.56 -26.92 -19.70
N GLY A 134 -1.59 -26.94 -18.37
CA GLY A 134 -1.59 -28.18 -17.57
C GLY A 134 -2.95 -28.85 -17.39
N ARG A 135 -4.05 -28.22 -17.86
CA ARG A 135 -5.43 -28.70 -17.64
C ARG A 135 -6.06 -29.39 -18.85
N ASP A 136 -5.35 -29.49 -19.98
CA ASP A 136 -5.88 -30.02 -21.24
C ASP A 136 -5.84 -31.57 -21.34
N LEU A 137 -5.53 -32.27 -20.25
CA LEU A 137 -5.47 -33.75 -20.19
C LEU A 137 -6.33 -34.39 -19.08
N MET A 138 -7.35 -33.69 -18.58
CA MET A 138 -8.43 -34.35 -17.83
C MET A 138 -9.76 -34.08 -18.49
N LEU A 139 -10.27 -35.13 -19.15
CA LEU A 139 -11.62 -35.27 -19.66
C LEU A 139 -12.63 -34.57 -18.73
N ALA A 140 -13.39 -33.66 -19.32
CA ALA A 140 -14.51 -32.98 -18.71
C ALA A 140 -15.41 -33.98 -17.99
N ARG A 141 -15.45 -33.89 -16.66
CA ARG A 141 -16.66 -34.28 -15.93
C ARG A 141 -17.65 -33.16 -16.13
N ASP A 142 -18.85 -33.50 -16.60
CA ASP A 142 -20.01 -32.62 -16.63
C ASP A 142 -20.10 -31.89 -15.28
N MET A 143 -19.69 -30.63 -15.29
CA MET A 143 -19.97 -29.73 -14.19
C MET A 143 -21.36 -29.19 -14.49
N ASN A 144 -22.34 -29.63 -13.71
CA ASN A 144 -23.61 -28.93 -13.62
C ASN A 144 -23.31 -27.45 -13.45
N GLU A 145 -23.84 -26.62 -14.35
CA GLU A 145 -23.81 -25.16 -14.19
C GLU A 145 -24.52 -24.83 -12.89
N VAL A 146 -23.73 -24.60 -11.83
CA VAL A 146 -24.23 -23.95 -10.63
C VAL A 146 -24.44 -22.48 -11.04
N PRO A 147 -25.66 -21.93 -10.90
CA PRO A 147 -25.89 -20.52 -11.13
C PRO A 147 -24.84 -19.72 -10.36
N ARG A 148 -24.16 -18.79 -11.04
CA ARG A 148 -23.33 -17.80 -10.33
C ARG A 148 -24.25 -17.08 -9.38
N ASP A 149 -24.18 -17.45 -8.11
CA ASP A 149 -24.86 -16.70 -7.07
C ASP A 149 -24.09 -15.39 -6.90
N LEU A 150 -24.58 -14.36 -7.58
CA LEU A 150 -24.11 -12.98 -7.46
C LEU A 150 -24.28 -12.45 -6.03
N SER A 151 -24.92 -13.19 -5.11
CA SER A 151 -24.90 -12.92 -3.67
C SER A 151 -23.48 -12.99 -3.06
N THR A 152 -22.52 -13.63 -3.72
CA THR A 152 -21.15 -13.76 -3.20
C THR A 152 -20.36 -12.44 -3.25
N PHE A 153 -20.85 -11.44 -3.99
CA PHE A 153 -20.35 -10.06 -4.01
C PHE A 153 -21.11 -9.13 -3.04
N LEU A 154 -21.71 -9.68 -1.98
CA LEU A 154 -22.13 -8.85 -0.84
C LEU A 154 -20.92 -8.02 -0.37
N ASP A 155 -21.05 -6.69 -0.43
CA ASP A 155 -20.12 -5.74 0.20
C ASP A 155 -19.73 -6.27 1.58
N LEU A 156 -18.47 -6.62 1.75
CA LEU A 156 -17.94 -7.06 3.05
C LEU A 156 -17.87 -5.82 3.97
N LYS A 157 -18.99 -5.49 4.61
CA LYS A 157 -19.12 -4.38 5.56
C LYS A 157 -18.67 -4.79 6.96
N PHE A 158 -17.83 -3.97 7.57
CA PHE A 158 -17.41 -4.19 8.95
C PHE A 158 -18.49 -3.68 9.93
N PRO A 159 -18.85 -4.46 10.97
CA PRO A 159 -19.78 -4.00 11.99
C PRO A 159 -19.26 -2.76 12.74
N PRO A 160 -20.10 -1.74 13.01
CA PRO A 160 -19.71 -0.54 13.75
C PRO A 160 -19.00 -0.82 15.09
N GLU A 161 -19.43 -1.87 15.77
CA GLU A 161 -18.88 -2.29 17.07
C GLU A 161 -17.41 -2.72 16.98
N LEU A 162 -16.99 -3.26 15.82
CA LEU A 162 -15.62 -3.63 15.57
C LEU A 162 -14.70 -2.40 15.50
N PHE A 163 -15.18 -1.30 14.90
CA PHE A 163 -14.45 -0.02 14.88
C PHE A 163 -14.30 0.57 16.28
N ILE A 164 -15.35 0.49 17.10
CA ILE A 164 -15.28 0.93 18.49
C ILE A 164 -14.23 0.10 19.23
N ALA A 165 -14.30 -1.23 19.14
CA ALA A 165 -13.35 -2.14 19.80
C ALA A 165 -11.90 -1.90 19.36
N ALA A 166 -11.66 -1.55 18.09
CA ALA A 166 -10.34 -1.27 17.55
C ALA A 166 -9.63 -0.09 18.24
N ASN A 167 -10.35 0.83 18.88
CA ASN A 167 -9.74 1.91 19.67
C ASN A 167 -9.17 1.41 21.00
N PHE A 168 -9.68 0.31 21.54
CA PHE A 168 -9.36 -0.15 22.90
C PHE A 168 -8.55 -1.46 22.92
N ALA A 169 -8.67 -2.28 21.88
CA ALA A 169 -8.08 -3.61 21.84
C ALA A 169 -7.42 -3.91 20.51
N TYR A 170 -6.31 -4.65 20.56
CA TYR A 170 -5.71 -5.25 19.38
C TYR A 170 -6.67 -6.27 18.77
N ILE A 171 -6.81 -6.24 17.44
CA ILE A 171 -7.69 -7.15 16.70
C ILE A 171 -6.80 -8.12 15.91
N PRO A 172 -6.87 -9.43 16.20
CA PRO A 172 -6.08 -10.43 15.49
C PRO A 172 -6.38 -10.43 14.00
N LEU A 173 -5.33 -10.61 13.18
CA LEU A 173 -5.48 -10.54 11.72
C LEU A 173 -6.49 -11.56 11.18
N GLY A 174 -6.52 -12.78 11.73
CA GLY A 174 -7.44 -13.82 11.29
C GLY A 174 -8.92 -13.46 11.43
N LEU A 175 -9.28 -12.46 12.23
CA LEU A 175 -10.67 -11.96 12.33
C LEU A 175 -11.14 -11.30 11.03
N PHE A 176 -10.20 -10.82 10.21
CA PHE A 176 -10.45 -10.18 8.92
C PHE A 176 -10.58 -11.16 7.75
N LYS A 177 -10.50 -12.48 7.98
CA LYS A 177 -10.86 -13.46 6.94
C LYS A 177 -12.32 -13.33 6.56
N SER A 178 -12.66 -13.44 5.27
CA SER A 178 -14.02 -13.14 4.77
C SER A 178 -15.07 -14.02 5.46
N LYS A 179 -14.75 -15.29 5.73
CA LYS A 179 -15.62 -16.20 6.47
C LYS A 179 -15.95 -15.70 7.89
N HIS A 180 -14.99 -15.09 8.57
CA HIS A 180 -15.16 -14.59 9.93
C HIS A 180 -15.91 -13.26 9.93
N VAL A 181 -15.58 -12.36 9.02
CA VAL A 181 -16.32 -11.09 8.88
C VAL A 181 -17.79 -11.34 8.56
N ARG A 182 -18.10 -12.32 7.71
CA ARG A 182 -19.50 -12.73 7.43
C ARG A 182 -20.23 -13.25 8.66
N VAL A 183 -19.57 -14.05 9.50
CA VAL A 183 -20.15 -14.50 10.78
C VAL A 183 -20.39 -13.30 11.70
N LEU A 184 -19.46 -12.35 11.76
CA LEU A 184 -19.63 -11.15 12.58
C LEU A 184 -20.80 -10.29 12.10
N GLN A 185 -21.01 -10.16 10.79
CA GLN A 185 -22.17 -9.45 10.23
C GLN A 185 -23.50 -10.09 10.65
N THR A 186 -23.58 -11.42 10.65
CA THR A 186 -24.83 -12.14 10.99
C THR A 186 -25.07 -12.24 12.50
N THR A 187 -24.01 -12.28 13.29
CA THR A 187 -24.08 -12.50 14.76
C THR A 187 -23.79 -11.25 15.60
N ALA A 188 -23.62 -10.08 14.96
CA ALA A 188 -23.27 -8.82 15.61
C ALA A 188 -24.17 -8.51 16.82
N ALA A 189 -25.49 -8.62 16.64
CA ALA A 189 -26.48 -8.33 17.68
C ALA A 189 -26.45 -9.29 18.88
N GLY A 190 -25.93 -10.51 18.68
CA GLY A 190 -25.82 -11.55 19.72
C GLY A 190 -24.47 -11.57 20.45
N THR A 191 -23.53 -10.72 20.05
CA THR A 191 -22.18 -10.70 20.62
C THR A 191 -22.16 -9.98 21.95
N THR A 192 -21.77 -10.69 23.02
CA THR A 192 -21.73 -10.12 24.38
C THR A 192 -20.63 -9.06 24.50
N PRO A 193 -20.96 -7.81 24.85
CA PRO A 193 -19.97 -6.76 25.00
C PRO A 193 -19.25 -6.86 26.36
N LYS A 194 -17.96 -6.49 26.36
CA LYS A 194 -17.16 -6.23 27.56
C LYS A 194 -17.21 -4.74 27.89
N THR A 195 -17.14 -4.43 29.18
CA THR A 195 -16.98 -3.05 29.66
C THR A 195 -15.49 -2.70 29.76
N VAL A 196 -15.11 -1.56 29.18
CA VAL A 196 -13.81 -0.92 29.39
C VAL A 196 -14.02 0.45 30.04
N TYR A 197 -13.08 0.82 30.93
CA TYR A 197 -13.05 2.12 31.59
C TYR A 197 -11.86 2.92 31.04
N GLU A 198 -12.15 4.06 30.45
CA GLU A 198 -11.13 5.00 29.94
C GLU A 198 -11.49 6.40 30.43
N GLU A 199 -10.53 7.09 31.08
CA GLU A 199 -10.72 8.43 31.63
C GLU A 199 -11.98 8.59 32.51
N GLY A 200 -12.35 7.54 33.25
CA GLY A 200 -13.54 7.52 34.10
C GLY A 200 -14.87 7.32 33.35
N LYS A 201 -14.86 7.18 32.03
CA LYS A 201 -16.04 6.85 31.22
C LYS A 201 -16.14 5.34 31.01
N LYS A 202 -17.35 4.82 31.17
CA LYS A 202 -17.69 3.42 30.95
C LYS A 202 -18.13 3.22 29.50
N THR A 203 -17.34 2.48 28.72
CA THR A 203 -17.62 2.16 27.32
C THR A 203 -17.85 0.67 27.16
N LYS A 204 -18.92 0.29 26.45
CA LYS A 204 -19.17 -1.11 26.07
C LYS A 204 -18.55 -1.36 24.70
N ILE A 205 -17.71 -2.38 24.61
CA ILE A 205 -17.03 -2.78 23.36
C ILE A 205 -17.18 -4.28 23.13
N TRP A 206 -16.97 -4.74 21.91
CA TRP A 206 -16.87 -6.17 21.63
C TRP A 206 -15.67 -6.81 22.35
N ASP A 207 -15.92 -7.96 22.97
CA ASP A 207 -14.85 -8.77 23.56
C ASP A 207 -14.11 -9.55 22.47
N ILE A 208 -13.07 -8.92 21.90
CA ILE A 208 -12.27 -9.50 20.81
C ILE A 208 -11.67 -10.85 21.20
N ALA A 209 -11.30 -11.05 22.47
CA ALA A 209 -10.74 -12.32 22.92
C ALA A 209 -11.80 -13.43 22.92
N ALA A 210 -13.00 -13.13 23.42
CA ALA A 210 -14.12 -14.08 23.39
C ALA A 210 -14.56 -14.40 21.95
N ILE A 211 -14.64 -13.38 21.08
CA ILE A 211 -14.94 -13.55 19.66
C ILE A 211 -13.89 -14.43 18.99
N SER A 212 -12.60 -14.15 19.21
CA SER A 212 -11.51 -14.92 18.64
C SER A 212 -11.58 -16.39 19.05
N LYS A 213 -11.87 -16.66 20.33
CA LYS A 213 -12.09 -18.02 20.83
C LYS A 213 -13.27 -18.71 20.15
N ASN A 214 -14.40 -18.01 19.99
CA ASN A 214 -15.60 -18.57 19.35
C ASN A 214 -15.41 -18.86 17.86
N LEU A 215 -14.50 -18.14 17.20
CA LEU A 215 -14.14 -18.32 15.79
C LEU A 215 -12.93 -19.23 15.57
N ASP A 216 -12.41 -19.86 16.63
CA ASP A 216 -11.20 -20.69 16.60
C ASP A 216 -9.96 -19.96 16.03
N ILE A 217 -9.86 -18.65 16.32
CA ILE A 217 -8.71 -17.83 15.98
C ILE A 217 -7.67 -18.02 17.09
N LYS A 218 -6.55 -18.66 16.75
CA LYS A 218 -5.44 -18.90 17.66
C LYS A 218 -4.70 -17.60 17.99
N SER A 219 -4.20 -17.50 19.21
CA SER A 219 -3.36 -16.38 19.68
C SER A 219 -1.87 -16.57 19.32
N ASP A 220 -1.56 -17.51 18.43
CA ASP A 220 -0.20 -17.78 17.96
C ASP A 220 0.31 -16.67 17.03
N ASP A 221 1.51 -16.84 16.50
CA ASP A 221 2.12 -15.90 15.55
C ASP A 221 1.31 -15.76 14.26
N PHE A 222 0.62 -16.83 13.87
CA PHE A 222 -0.19 -16.90 12.67
C PHE A 222 -1.54 -16.20 12.82
N GLU A 223 -2.02 -15.99 14.04
CA GLU A 223 -3.28 -15.32 14.35
C GLU A 223 -4.47 -15.92 13.61
N GLY A 224 -4.47 -17.26 13.45
CA GLY A 224 -5.48 -17.96 12.67
C GLY A 224 -5.33 -17.85 11.15
N CYS A 225 -4.20 -17.36 10.61
CA CYS A 225 -3.85 -17.42 9.20
C CYS A 225 -2.72 -18.45 8.98
N PRO A 226 -2.99 -19.76 8.88
CA PRO A 226 -1.94 -20.78 8.76
C PRO A 226 -1.21 -20.78 7.41
N THR A 227 -1.79 -20.15 6.38
CA THR A 227 -1.21 -20.11 5.02
C THR A 227 -1.00 -18.67 4.55
N PHE A 228 -0.05 -18.48 3.63
CA PHE A 228 0.17 -17.18 3.00
C PHE A 228 -1.08 -16.66 2.27
N VAL A 229 -1.87 -17.55 1.66
CA VAL A 229 -3.14 -17.18 1.00
C VAL A 229 -4.15 -16.61 1.99
N GLU A 230 -4.31 -17.25 3.16
CA GLU A 230 -5.17 -16.74 4.23
C GLU A 230 -4.67 -15.41 4.81
N PHE A 231 -3.34 -15.22 4.86
CA PHE A 231 -2.77 -13.92 5.22
C PHE A 231 -3.08 -12.84 4.18
N LEU A 232 -2.92 -13.12 2.88
CA LEU A 232 -3.21 -12.15 1.82
C LEU A 232 -4.66 -11.68 1.88
N GLU A 233 -5.59 -12.62 2.04
CA GLU A 233 -7.02 -12.32 2.18
C GLU A 233 -7.29 -11.46 3.42
N ALA A 234 -6.80 -11.89 4.58
CA ALA A 234 -7.02 -11.18 5.85
C ALA A 234 -6.39 -9.78 5.84
N MET A 235 -5.19 -9.63 5.28
CA MET A 235 -4.48 -8.36 5.17
C MET A 235 -5.20 -7.38 4.23
N GLU A 236 -5.75 -7.87 3.11
CA GLU A 236 -6.54 -7.04 2.19
C GLU A 236 -7.79 -6.47 2.89
N ASN A 237 -8.52 -7.32 3.61
CA ASN A 237 -9.68 -6.89 4.37
C ASN A 237 -9.30 -5.98 5.55
N TYR A 238 -8.15 -6.23 6.19
CA TYR A 238 -7.65 -5.38 7.26
C TYR A 238 -7.26 -3.98 6.78
N ILE A 239 -6.63 -3.87 5.59
CA ILE A 239 -6.34 -2.56 4.97
C ILE A 239 -7.65 -1.78 4.77
N ARG A 240 -8.69 -2.41 4.22
CA ARG A 240 -10.01 -1.76 4.02
C ARG A 240 -10.61 -1.28 5.34
N PHE A 241 -10.62 -2.16 6.35
CA PHE A 241 -11.09 -1.81 7.69
C PHE A 241 -10.33 -0.61 8.25
N VAL A 242 -9.01 -0.60 8.14
CA VAL A 242 -8.18 0.49 8.67
C VAL A 242 -8.42 1.80 7.93
N VAL A 243 -8.60 1.77 6.61
CA VAL A 243 -8.95 2.98 5.83
C VAL A 243 -10.30 3.54 6.28
N ASP A 244 -11.28 2.70 6.59
CA ASP A 244 -12.57 3.18 7.10
C ASP A 244 -12.50 3.64 8.57
N TRP A 245 -11.56 3.09 9.34
CA TRP A 245 -11.36 3.40 10.77
C TRP A 245 -10.54 4.68 11.01
N ASP A 246 -9.54 4.95 10.17
CA ASP A 246 -8.66 6.10 10.33
C ASP A 246 -9.41 7.42 10.04
N ARG A 247 -9.12 8.46 10.84
CA ARG A 247 -9.85 9.74 10.80
C ARG A 247 -9.78 10.40 9.43
N ASP A 248 -8.61 10.34 8.81
CA ASP A 248 -8.32 10.95 7.51
C ASP A 248 -8.39 9.91 6.37
N LYS A 249 -9.01 8.75 6.62
CA LYS A 249 -9.17 7.65 5.68
C LYS A 249 -7.85 7.21 5.04
N GLU A 250 -7.77 7.23 3.71
CA GLU A 250 -6.58 6.86 2.93
C GLU A 250 -5.38 7.78 3.21
N GLU A 251 -5.61 9.03 3.60
CA GLU A 251 -4.57 9.98 3.98
C GLU A 251 -4.15 9.85 5.45
N GLY A 252 -4.84 9.00 6.19
CA GLY A 252 -4.56 8.69 7.59
C GLY A 252 -3.18 8.09 7.81
N LYS A 253 -2.50 8.56 8.86
CA LYS A 253 -1.13 8.10 9.18
C LYS A 253 -1.07 6.62 9.55
N TYR A 254 -2.15 6.05 10.07
CA TYR A 254 -2.19 4.64 10.40
C TYR A 254 -2.57 3.82 9.16
N ALA A 255 -3.50 4.30 8.34
CA ALA A 255 -3.83 3.70 7.05
C ALA A 255 -2.62 3.62 6.10
N GLN A 256 -1.87 4.71 5.92
CA GLN A 256 -0.66 4.72 5.09
C GLN A 256 0.42 3.76 5.61
N PHE A 257 0.54 3.63 6.94
CA PHE A 257 1.44 2.65 7.54
C PHE A 257 0.99 1.23 7.20
N ILE A 258 -0.27 0.88 7.46
CA ILE A 258 -0.80 -0.46 7.21
C ILE A 258 -0.73 -0.82 5.73
N TYR A 259 -0.96 0.14 4.83
CA TYR A 259 -0.79 -0.05 3.39
C TYR A 259 0.66 -0.40 3.03
N SER A 260 1.63 0.38 3.52
CA SER A 260 3.06 0.17 3.25
C SER A 260 3.56 -1.16 3.85
N HIS A 261 3.14 -1.45 5.08
CA HIS A 261 3.41 -2.70 5.79
C HIS A 261 2.84 -3.91 5.03
N GLY A 262 1.56 -3.84 4.63
CA GLY A 262 0.89 -4.88 3.86
C GLY A 262 1.57 -5.13 2.52
N LEU A 263 1.91 -4.07 1.76
CA LEU A 263 2.61 -4.21 0.48
C LEU A 263 3.96 -4.95 0.62
N PHE A 264 4.70 -4.70 1.70
CA PHE A 264 5.98 -5.38 1.93
C PHE A 264 5.81 -6.90 2.11
N PHE A 265 4.87 -7.32 2.97
CA PHE A 265 4.64 -8.73 3.27
C PHE A 265 3.84 -9.47 2.19
N LYS A 266 2.98 -8.77 1.44
CA LYS A 266 2.22 -9.33 0.30
C LYS A 266 3.10 -9.63 -0.92
N ASN A 267 4.38 -9.21 -0.94
CA ASN A 267 5.29 -9.50 -2.06
C ASN A 267 5.38 -11.04 -2.27
N PRO A 268 5.05 -11.56 -3.46
CA PRO A 268 5.12 -12.99 -3.77
C PRO A 268 6.48 -13.63 -3.50
N GLU A 269 7.57 -12.86 -3.61
CA GLU A 269 8.93 -13.34 -3.31
C GLU A 269 9.12 -13.74 -1.84
N ASN A 270 8.23 -13.29 -0.96
CA ASN A 270 8.25 -13.61 0.47
C ASN A 270 7.34 -14.80 0.82
N ALA A 271 6.57 -15.35 -0.13
CA ALA A 271 5.59 -16.40 0.13
C ALA A 271 6.22 -17.65 0.79
N ASP A 272 7.36 -18.11 0.27
CA ASP A 272 8.08 -19.29 0.80
C ASP A 272 8.67 -19.07 2.20
N LEU A 273 8.79 -17.82 2.63
CA LEU A 273 9.29 -17.45 3.94
C LEU A 273 8.16 -17.27 4.96
N TYR A 274 6.89 -17.49 4.57
CA TYR A 274 5.73 -17.22 5.40
C TYR A 274 5.82 -17.73 6.84
N PRO A 275 6.21 -19.00 7.09
CA PRO A 275 6.30 -19.51 8.46
C PRO A 275 7.36 -18.80 9.32
N TYR A 276 8.35 -18.16 8.69
CA TYR A 276 9.48 -17.52 9.36
C TYR A 276 9.21 -16.04 9.67
N TRP A 277 8.54 -15.31 8.77
CA TRP A 277 8.31 -13.88 8.98
C TRP A 277 6.96 -13.54 9.60
N LYS A 278 5.98 -14.46 9.64
CA LYS A 278 4.63 -14.11 10.12
C LYS A 278 4.60 -13.61 11.57
N GLY A 279 5.43 -14.18 12.45
CA GLY A 279 5.61 -13.67 13.81
C GLY A 279 6.20 -12.25 13.83
N THR A 280 7.18 -12.00 12.97
CA THR A 280 7.80 -10.68 12.81
C THR A 280 6.84 -9.63 12.24
N GLU A 281 5.97 -10.01 11.31
CA GLU A 281 4.90 -9.15 10.79
C GLU A 281 3.97 -8.71 11.92
N LYS A 282 3.51 -9.65 12.74
CA LYS A 282 2.63 -9.39 13.88
C LYS A 282 3.28 -8.42 14.87
N GLU A 283 4.54 -8.69 15.26
CA GLU A 283 5.31 -7.84 16.16
C GLU A 283 5.39 -6.39 15.63
N LEU A 284 5.77 -6.21 14.37
CA LEU A 284 5.88 -4.88 13.76
C LEU A 284 4.55 -4.11 13.72
N ARG A 285 3.43 -4.83 13.56
CA ARG A 285 2.08 -4.25 13.57
C ARG A 285 1.64 -3.88 14.98
N GLU A 286 1.94 -4.70 15.99
CA GLU A 286 1.69 -4.40 17.41
C GLU A 286 2.54 -3.22 17.90
N ASP A 287 3.80 -3.15 17.48
CA ASP A 287 4.75 -2.07 17.76
C ASP A 287 4.26 -0.72 17.22
N ARG A 288 3.71 -0.69 16.00
CA ARG A 288 3.05 0.52 15.49
C ARG A 288 1.92 0.98 16.40
N ARG A 289 1.06 0.04 16.80
CA ARG A 289 -0.16 0.33 17.56
C ARG A 289 0.17 0.88 18.95
N THR A 290 1.20 0.33 19.59
CA THR A 290 1.56 0.65 20.97
C THR A 290 2.56 1.79 21.09
N GLN A 291 3.55 1.84 20.19
CA GLN A 291 4.69 2.77 20.28
C GLN A 291 4.68 3.83 19.18
N GLY A 292 3.81 3.72 18.18
CA GLY A 292 3.68 4.72 17.12
C GLY A 292 4.84 4.74 16.12
N PHE A 293 5.62 3.66 16.01
CA PHE A 293 6.73 3.56 15.05
C PHE A 293 6.28 3.81 13.62
N LYS A 294 7.11 4.43 12.80
CA LYS A 294 6.80 4.63 11.36
C LYS A 294 7.24 3.41 10.57
N PHE A 295 6.69 3.28 9.35
CA PHE A 295 7.22 2.31 8.40
C PHE A 295 8.64 2.73 8.02
N ASP A 296 9.58 1.80 8.18
CA ASP A 296 10.99 1.99 7.86
C ASP A 296 11.49 0.79 7.04
N LEU A 297 11.75 1.02 5.76
CA LEU A 297 12.14 -0.04 4.84
C LEU A 297 13.46 -0.73 5.22
N PRO A 298 14.52 -0.03 5.66
CA PRO A 298 15.73 -0.65 6.19
C PRO A 298 15.45 -1.66 7.30
N THR A 299 14.67 -1.28 8.33
CA THR A 299 14.30 -2.18 9.44
C THR A 299 13.56 -3.42 8.96
N TYR A 300 12.63 -3.27 8.00
CA TYR A 300 11.88 -4.40 7.45
C TYR A 300 12.78 -5.35 6.63
N ARG A 301 13.73 -4.79 5.86
CA ARG A 301 14.70 -5.60 5.11
C ARG A 301 15.63 -6.38 6.02
N ASP A 302 16.11 -5.76 7.10
CA ASP A 302 16.98 -6.40 8.09
C ASP A 302 16.27 -7.57 8.81
N LYS A 303 15.04 -7.32 9.28
CA LYS A 303 14.17 -8.37 9.83
C LYS A 303 13.93 -9.50 8.82
N MET A 304 13.67 -9.19 7.55
CA MET A 304 13.49 -10.22 6.51
C MET A 304 14.78 -11.01 6.21
N GLN A 305 15.94 -10.36 6.28
CA GLN A 305 17.24 -11.04 6.14
C GLN A 305 17.49 -12.03 7.29
N THR A 306 17.01 -11.70 8.49
CA THR A 306 17.04 -12.60 9.65
C THR A 306 16.18 -13.84 9.40
N CYS A 307 14.93 -13.68 8.94
CA CYS A 307 14.06 -14.79 8.57
C CYS A 307 14.67 -15.69 7.47
N ARG A 308 15.34 -15.10 6.48
CA ARG A 308 16.05 -15.86 5.43
C ARG A 308 17.18 -16.70 6.03
N SER A 309 17.95 -16.12 6.95
CA SER A 309 19.05 -16.81 7.63
C SER A 309 18.54 -17.98 8.48
N GLU A 310 17.42 -17.82 9.17
CA GLU A 310 16.77 -18.89 9.96
C GLU A 310 16.30 -20.05 9.10
N ARG A 311 15.66 -19.77 7.95
CA ARG A 311 15.29 -20.81 6.98
C ARG A 311 16.52 -21.59 6.50
N SER A 312 17.61 -20.89 6.15
CA SER A 312 18.85 -21.55 5.73
C SER A 312 19.44 -22.45 6.82
N ARG A 313 19.40 -22.04 8.10
CA ARG A 313 19.85 -22.87 9.22
C ARG A 313 19.00 -24.13 9.40
N GLN A 314 17.68 -24.02 9.30
CA GLN A 314 16.79 -25.19 9.42
C GLN A 314 16.99 -26.20 8.29
N ILE A 315 17.15 -25.72 7.04
CA ILE A 315 17.41 -26.60 5.89
C ILE A 315 18.74 -27.34 6.07
N ASN A 316 19.80 -26.63 6.46
CA ASN A 316 21.12 -27.22 6.62
C ASN A 316 21.22 -28.13 7.87
N GLY A 317 20.45 -27.85 8.92
CA GLY A 317 20.40 -28.67 10.14
C GLY A 317 19.57 -29.96 10.01
N HIS A 318 18.77 -30.13 8.96
CA HIS A 318 18.07 -31.38 8.64
C HIS A 318 18.87 -32.31 7.70
N LEU A 319 20.04 -31.87 7.22
CA LEU A 319 20.92 -32.64 6.33
C LEU A 319 22.11 -33.28 7.09
N GLN A 320 22.17 -33.16 8.41
CA GLN A 320 23.13 -33.82 9.30
C GLN A 320 22.44 -34.92 10.11
#